data_AF-A0A5D2JRN5-F1
#
_entry.id   AF-A0A5D2JRN5-F1
#
_cell.length_a   1.000
_cell.length_b   1.000
_cell.length_c   1.000
_cell.angle_alpha   90.00
_cell.angle_beta   90.00
_cell.angle_gamma   90.00
#
_symmetry.space_group_name_H-M   'P 1'
#
loop_
_entity.id
_entity.type
_entity.pdbx_description
1 polymer ?
#
loop_
_entity_poly.entity_id
_entity_poly.type
_entity_poly.pdbx_seq_one_letter_code
_entity_poly.pdbx_strand_id
1 'polypeptide(L)'
;MAASTAAEFKFSETCYLTRIPNFTSPNPKFCLRWFTPVTEVKLCGHVTLASAHTLFTTALVNSNIIEFDALFAILTAERLPDISLTNVSEIQNGGVDGCFLIELNFPTVPVTNFNSAEASLISKALNDAPLIDVKRTTTDGDIFVIPQ
;
A
#
# COMPACT_ATOMS: atom_id res chain seq x y z
N MET A 1 12.53 5.03 -17.46
CA MET A 1 11.22 5.46 -18.00
C MET A 1 10.25 5.83 -16.89
N ALA A 2 10.08 5.00 -15.84
CA ALA A 2 9.20 5.33 -14.71
C ALA A 2 9.77 6.38 -13.74
N ALA A 3 11.02 6.24 -13.31
CA ALA A 3 11.68 7.25 -12.46
C ALA A 3 11.77 8.63 -13.14
N SER A 4 11.94 8.67 -14.46
CA SER A 4 11.88 9.92 -15.24
C SER A 4 10.49 10.56 -15.20
N THR A 5 9.40 9.79 -15.16
CA THR A 5 8.05 10.32 -14.96
C THR A 5 7.88 10.90 -13.56
N ALA A 6 8.31 10.18 -12.51
CA ALA A 6 8.26 10.71 -11.14
C ALA A 6 9.07 12.02 -11.00
N ALA A 7 10.25 12.08 -11.61
CA ALA A 7 11.11 13.26 -11.60
C ALA A 7 10.51 14.44 -12.38
N GLU A 8 9.96 14.20 -13.57
CA GLU A 8 9.37 15.24 -14.43
C GLU A 8 8.18 15.93 -13.75
N PHE A 9 7.31 15.14 -13.11
CA PHE A 9 6.08 15.64 -12.50
C PHE A 9 6.21 15.96 -11.00
N LYS A 10 7.40 15.78 -10.42
CA LYS A 10 7.68 15.96 -8.96
C LYS A 10 6.73 15.15 -8.07
N PHE A 11 6.32 13.97 -8.51
CA PHE A 11 5.54 13.07 -7.67
C PHE A 11 6.44 12.30 -6.72
N SER A 12 5.99 12.13 -5.48
CA SER A 12 6.72 11.34 -4.47
C SER A 12 6.94 9.90 -4.94
N GLU A 13 5.93 9.31 -5.60
CA GLU A 13 6.02 8.01 -6.26
C GLU A 13 5.21 7.97 -7.57
N THR A 14 5.63 7.07 -8.48
CA THR A 14 4.85 6.60 -9.63
C THR A 14 4.79 5.08 -9.64
N CYS A 15 3.76 4.52 -10.25
CA CYS A 15 3.57 3.07 -10.34
C CYS A 15 3.30 2.63 -11.77
N TYR A 16 3.87 1.49 -12.12
CA TYR A 16 3.64 0.84 -13.40
C TYR A 16 3.02 -0.53 -13.16
N LEU A 17 1.90 -0.74 -13.84
CA LEU A 17 1.10 -1.94 -13.76
C LEU A 17 1.09 -2.59 -15.15
N THR A 18 1.67 -3.78 -15.27
CA THR A 18 1.74 -4.53 -16.53
C THR A 18 1.06 -5.88 -16.39
N ARG A 19 0.07 -6.18 -17.22
CA ARG A 19 -0.60 -7.48 -17.19
C ARG A 19 0.36 -8.59 -17.60
N ILE A 20 0.41 -9.68 -16.84
CA ILE A 20 1.18 -10.88 -17.17
C ILE A 20 0.21 -11.89 -17.80
N PRO A 21 0.36 -12.26 -19.08
CA PRO A 21 -0.45 -13.31 -19.70
C PRO A 21 0.09 -14.72 -19.32
N ASN A 22 -0.75 -15.75 -19.51
CA ASN A 22 -0.36 -17.17 -19.44
C ASN A 22 0.25 -17.61 -18.10
N PHE A 23 -0.37 -17.22 -16.98
CA PHE A 23 -0.03 -17.67 -15.64
C PHE A 23 -0.80 -18.96 -15.28
N THR A 24 -0.25 -19.74 -14.33
CA THR A 24 -0.85 -21.00 -13.86
C THR A 24 -1.90 -20.81 -12.77
N SER A 25 -1.94 -19.63 -12.13
CA SER A 25 -2.96 -19.27 -11.13
C SER A 25 -4.34 -19.06 -11.81
N PRO A 26 -5.47 -19.27 -11.12
CA PRO A 26 -6.77 -18.81 -11.60
C PRO A 26 -6.94 -17.28 -11.54
N ASN A 27 -6.08 -16.57 -10.78
CA ASN A 27 -6.24 -15.14 -10.51
C ASN A 27 -5.45 -14.27 -11.50
N PRO A 28 -6.02 -13.17 -12.02
CA PRO A 28 -5.33 -12.25 -12.89
C PRO A 28 -4.04 -11.72 -12.24
N LYS A 29 -2.93 -11.87 -12.96
CA LYS A 29 -1.60 -11.50 -12.49
C LYS A 29 -1.05 -10.26 -13.20
N PHE A 30 -0.47 -9.35 -12.43
CA PHE A 30 0.15 -8.13 -12.94
C PHE A 30 1.53 -7.92 -12.32
N CYS A 31 2.50 -7.46 -13.11
CA CYS A 31 3.73 -6.91 -12.57
C CYS A 31 3.45 -5.51 -12.03
N LEU A 32 3.82 -5.28 -10.77
CA LEU A 32 3.65 -4.02 -10.06
C LEU A 32 5.02 -3.50 -9.62
N ARG A 33 5.33 -2.25 -10.00
CA ARG A 33 6.65 -1.63 -9.78
C ARG A 33 6.46 -0.17 -9.37
N TRP A 34 7.18 0.27 -8.33
CA TRP A 34 7.07 1.63 -7.77
C TRP A 34 8.37 2.39 -7.90
N PHE A 35 8.29 3.67 -8.25
CA PHE A 35 9.46 4.49 -8.49
C PHE A 35 9.30 5.84 -7.83
N THR A 36 10.27 6.21 -7.01
CA THR A 36 10.53 7.60 -6.64
C THR A 36 11.19 8.33 -7.82
N PRO A 37 11.37 9.66 -7.76
CA PRO A 37 12.15 10.39 -8.75
C PRO A 37 13.57 9.86 -8.99
N VAL A 38 14.14 9.16 -8.01
CA VAL A 38 15.57 8.77 -8.01
C VAL A 38 15.75 7.28 -8.24
N THR A 39 14.86 6.44 -7.70
CA THR A 39 15.04 4.98 -7.72
C THR A 39 13.72 4.23 -7.65
N GLU A 40 13.75 2.99 -8.11
CA GLU A 40 12.74 2.00 -7.77
C GLU A 40 12.73 1.73 -6.26
N VAL A 41 11.54 1.55 -5.68
CA VAL A 41 11.33 1.23 -4.26
C VAL A 41 10.56 -0.08 -4.11
N LYS A 42 10.78 -0.76 -2.98
CA LYS A 42 10.29 -2.13 -2.78
C LYS A 42 8.77 -2.23 -2.65
N LEU A 43 8.13 -1.28 -1.97
CA LEU A 43 6.70 -1.30 -1.70
C LEU A 43 6.19 0.12 -1.46
N CYS A 44 4.99 0.42 -1.96
CA CYS A 44 4.27 1.62 -1.59
C CYS A 44 2.79 1.29 -1.40
N GLY A 45 2.35 1.22 -0.13
CA GLY A 45 1.06 0.63 0.23
C GLY A 45 -0.15 1.32 -0.41
N HIS A 46 -0.16 2.66 -0.41
CA HIS A 46 -1.27 3.44 -0.96
C HIS A 46 -1.42 3.25 -2.48
N VAL A 47 -0.30 3.11 -3.21
CA VAL A 47 -0.36 2.91 -4.65
C VAL A 47 -0.75 1.48 -5.02
N THR A 48 -0.38 0.47 -4.22
CA THR A 48 -0.92 -0.89 -4.38
C THR A 48 -2.42 -0.89 -4.22
N LEU A 49 -2.93 -0.24 -3.17
CA LEU A 49 -4.36 -0.12 -2.90
C LEU A 49 -5.09 0.57 -4.07
N ALA A 50 -4.57 1.70 -4.53
CA ALA A 50 -5.12 2.42 -5.68
C ALA A 50 -5.11 1.56 -6.96
N SER A 51 -4.04 0.80 -7.21
CA SER A 51 -3.92 -0.08 -8.38
C SER A 51 -4.97 -1.20 -8.35
N ALA A 52 -5.16 -1.84 -7.19
CA ALA A 52 -6.21 -2.83 -7.00
C ALA A 52 -7.60 -2.22 -7.19
N HIS A 53 -7.87 -1.07 -6.59
CA HIS A 53 -9.14 -0.36 -6.75
C HIS A 53 -9.43 -0.06 -8.22
N THR A 54 -8.46 0.49 -8.96
CA THR A 54 -8.59 0.74 -10.39
C THR A 54 -8.86 -0.55 -11.16
N LEU A 55 -8.11 -1.62 -10.94
CA LEU A 55 -8.33 -2.88 -11.66
C LEU A 55 -9.73 -3.44 -11.42
N PHE A 56 -10.17 -3.49 -10.16
CA PHE A 56 -11.48 -3.99 -9.80
C PHE A 56 -12.64 -3.15 -10.36
N THR A 57 -12.47 -1.83 -10.45
CA THR A 57 -13.51 -0.92 -10.96
C THR A 57 -13.54 -0.78 -12.49
N THR A 58 -12.46 -1.14 -13.19
CA THR A 58 -12.31 -0.84 -14.64
C THR A 58 -12.66 -1.98 -15.59
N ALA A 59 -13.39 -3.02 -15.16
CA ALA A 59 -13.69 -4.22 -15.97
C ALA A 59 -12.45 -4.90 -16.59
N LEU A 60 -11.24 -4.58 -16.11
CA LEU A 60 -9.97 -5.15 -16.56
C LEU A 60 -9.72 -6.54 -15.96
N VAL A 61 -10.40 -6.84 -14.84
CA VAL A 61 -10.39 -8.11 -14.14
C VAL A 61 -11.82 -8.57 -13.89
N ASN A 62 -12.05 -9.88 -14.02
CA ASN A 62 -13.31 -10.53 -13.64
C ASN A 62 -12.99 -11.57 -12.55
N SER A 63 -12.44 -11.09 -11.43
CA SER A 63 -12.01 -11.88 -10.29
C SER A 63 -12.10 -11.01 -9.04
N ASN A 64 -12.35 -11.62 -7.88
CA ASN A 64 -12.27 -10.94 -6.60
C ASN A 64 -10.84 -10.89 -6.05
N ILE A 65 -9.91 -11.64 -6.63
CA ILE A 65 -8.51 -11.66 -6.22
C ILE A 65 -7.63 -11.25 -7.39
N ILE A 66 -6.65 -10.38 -7.13
CA ILE A 66 -5.59 -9.97 -8.05
C ILE A 66 -4.25 -10.35 -7.45
N GLU A 67 -3.34 -10.89 -8.26
CA GLU A 67 -1.96 -11.14 -7.88
C GLU A 67 -1.02 -10.08 -8.47
N PHE A 68 -0.25 -9.41 -7.61
CA PHE A 68 0.79 -8.48 -7.99
C PHE A 68 2.17 -9.10 -7.82
N ASP A 69 2.87 -9.28 -8.93
CA ASP A 69 4.28 -9.64 -8.98
C ASP A 69 5.15 -8.42 -8.66
N ALA A 70 5.43 -8.23 -7.37
CA ALA A 70 6.26 -7.15 -6.84
C ALA A 70 7.74 -7.56 -6.81
N LEU A 71 8.64 -6.60 -6.58
CA LEU A 71 10.09 -6.84 -6.70
C LEU A 71 10.60 -7.87 -5.68
N PHE A 72 9.95 -7.99 -4.54
CA PHE A 72 10.38 -8.84 -3.43
C PHE A 72 9.48 -10.07 -3.20
N ALA A 73 8.23 -10.05 -3.67
CA ALA A 73 7.25 -11.12 -3.44
C ALA A 73 6.02 -10.98 -4.34
N ILE A 74 5.13 -11.97 -4.28
CA ILE A 74 3.76 -11.84 -4.79
C ILE A 74 2.87 -11.25 -3.69
N LEU A 75 2.19 -10.16 -4.00
CA LEU A 75 1.14 -9.57 -3.18
C LEU A 75 -0.23 -9.95 -3.77
N THR A 76 -1.25 -10.03 -2.95
CA THR A 76 -2.63 -10.29 -3.30
C THR A 76 -3.49 -9.15 -2.82
N ALA A 77 -4.40 -8.71 -3.70
CA ALA A 77 -5.50 -7.84 -3.33
C ALA A 77 -6.80 -8.62 -3.46
N GLU A 78 -7.61 -8.61 -2.41
CA GLU A 78 -8.92 -9.24 -2.38
C GLU A 78 -10.01 -8.19 -2.25
N ARG A 79 -10.97 -8.21 -3.18
CA ARG A 79 -12.21 -7.42 -3.14
C ARG A 79 -13.16 -8.13 -2.18
N LEU A 80 -13.47 -7.46 -1.09
CA LEU A 80 -14.47 -7.87 -0.11
C LEU A 80 -15.74 -7.04 -0.27
N PRO A 81 -16.93 -7.61 -0.03
CA PRO A 81 -18.16 -6.83 0.01
C PRO A 81 -18.10 -5.80 1.15
N ASP A 82 -18.65 -4.61 0.94
CA ASP A 82 -18.84 -3.65 2.03
C ASP A 82 -19.93 -4.16 2.99
N ILE A 83 -19.59 -4.27 4.27
CA ILE A 83 -20.49 -4.75 5.33
C ILE A 83 -21.44 -3.61 5.79
N SER A 84 -21.22 -2.36 5.34
CA SER A 84 -21.90 -1.19 5.90
C SER A 84 -23.26 -0.81 5.26
N LEU A 85 -23.82 -1.60 4.34
CA LEU A 85 -25.17 -1.36 3.79
C LEU A 85 -26.28 -2.15 4.49
N THR A 86 -26.28 -2.18 5.82
CA THR A 86 -27.48 -2.60 6.58
C THR A 86 -28.35 -1.44 7.08
N ASN A 87 -28.01 -0.16 6.86
CA ASN A 87 -28.84 0.96 7.36
C ASN A 87 -28.77 2.30 6.57
N VAL A 88 -28.66 2.34 5.24
CA VAL A 88 -28.99 3.57 4.49
C VAL A 88 -29.77 3.24 3.22
N SER A 89 -31.06 3.51 3.27
CA SER A 89 -31.99 3.43 2.14
C SER A 89 -31.66 4.46 1.06
N GLU A 90 -31.66 3.98 -0.19
CA GLU A 90 -32.03 4.64 -1.44
C GLU A 90 -31.85 6.17 -1.57
N ILE A 91 -30.87 6.64 -2.38
CA ILE A 91 -31.06 7.73 -3.36
C ILE A 91 -30.13 7.55 -4.59
N GLN A 92 -30.77 7.17 -5.71
CA GLN A 92 -30.59 7.56 -7.13
C GLN A 92 -29.36 7.17 -7.99
N ASN A 93 -29.67 6.33 -8.99
CA ASN A 93 -29.39 6.48 -10.44
C ASN A 93 -28.00 6.95 -10.88
N GLY A 94 -27.15 5.99 -11.21
CA GLY A 94 -25.94 6.19 -12.02
C GLY A 94 -24.81 5.23 -11.66
N GLY A 95 -24.96 3.95 -12.01
CA GLY A 95 -23.89 2.95 -12.06
C GLY A 95 -22.86 3.01 -10.91
N VAL A 96 -23.30 2.81 -9.67
CA VAL A 96 -22.37 2.68 -8.54
C VAL A 96 -22.01 1.20 -8.44
N ASP A 97 -20.87 0.82 -9.02
CA ASP A 97 -20.14 -0.37 -8.56
C ASP A 97 -20.00 -0.22 -7.05
N GLY A 98 -20.73 -1.04 -6.30
CA GLY A 98 -21.01 -0.82 -4.89
C GLY A 98 -19.74 -0.59 -4.09
N CYS A 99 -19.79 0.24 -3.04
CA CYS A 99 -18.70 0.35 -2.09
C CYS A 99 -18.18 -1.05 -1.75
N PHE A 100 -16.87 -1.24 -1.83
CA PHE A 100 -16.21 -2.51 -1.55
C PHE A 100 -14.94 -2.24 -0.75
N LEU A 101 -14.54 -3.21 0.05
CA LEU A 101 -13.28 -3.17 0.79
C LEU A 101 -12.20 -3.90 -0.01
N ILE A 102 -10.95 -3.50 0.18
CA ILE A 102 -9.80 -4.17 -0.41
C ILE A 102 -8.90 -4.62 0.72
N GLU A 103 -8.68 -5.93 0.84
CA GLU A 103 -7.69 -6.50 1.73
C GLU A 103 -6.37 -6.72 0.97
N LEU A 104 -5.24 -6.38 1.59
CA LEU A 104 -3.90 -6.52 1.03
C LEU A 104 -3.04 -7.38 1.95
N ASN A 105 -2.36 -8.39 1.40
CA ASN A 105 -1.50 -9.31 2.16
C ASN A 105 -0.04 -8.81 2.33
N PHE A 106 0.17 -7.57 2.78
CA PHE A 106 1.53 -7.06 2.92
C PHE A 106 2.36 -7.87 3.93
N PRO A 107 3.67 -8.10 3.66
CA PRO A 107 4.54 -8.76 4.61
C PRO A 107 4.67 -7.93 5.88
N THR A 108 4.73 -8.60 7.02
CA THR A 108 5.06 -7.95 8.28
C THR A 108 6.56 -7.67 8.36
N VAL A 109 6.93 -6.51 8.91
CA VAL A 109 8.33 -6.16 9.19
C VAL A 109 8.51 -6.17 10.71
N PRO A 110 9.45 -6.95 11.27
CA PRO A 110 9.70 -6.95 12.71
C PRO A 110 10.15 -5.58 13.20
N VAL A 111 9.81 -5.28 14.46
CA VAL A 111 10.21 -4.04 15.13
C VAL A 111 11.05 -4.31 16.36
N THR A 112 11.97 -3.39 16.65
CA THR A 112 12.80 -3.40 17.86
C THR A 112 12.60 -2.13 18.68
N ASN A 113 12.80 -2.26 20.00
CA ASN A 113 12.80 -1.13 20.92
C ASN A 113 14.10 -0.34 20.80
N PHE A 114 14.01 0.96 21.05
CA PHE A 114 15.19 1.79 21.30
C PHE A 114 15.75 1.53 22.69
N ASN A 115 17.07 1.69 22.84
CA ASN A 115 17.66 1.77 24.18
C ASN A 115 17.41 3.16 24.82
N SER A 116 17.69 3.28 26.11
CA SER A 116 17.40 4.51 26.87
C SER A 116 18.14 5.76 26.36
N ALA A 117 19.36 5.60 25.83
CA ALA A 117 20.13 6.70 25.28
C ALA A 117 19.54 7.19 23.95
N GLU A 118 19.16 6.27 23.06
CA GLU A 118 18.53 6.61 21.78
C GLU A 118 17.14 7.23 21.97
N ALA A 119 16.34 6.69 22.89
CA ALA A 119 15.01 7.22 23.20
C ALA A 119 15.08 8.68 23.68
N SER A 120 16.11 9.04 24.47
CA SER A 120 16.33 10.43 24.91
C SER A 120 16.66 11.37 23.74
N LEU A 121 17.42 10.91 22.74
CA LEU A 121 17.70 11.71 21.55
C LEU A 121 16.44 11.97 20.72
N ILE A 122 15.57 10.96 20.62
CA ILE A 122 14.30 11.09 19.88
C ILE A 122 13.35 12.04 20.62
N SER A 123 13.22 11.92 21.94
CA SER A 123 12.43 12.85 22.74
C SER A 123 12.91 14.30 22.58
N LYS A 124 14.23 14.54 22.61
CA LYS A 124 14.80 15.86 22.33
C LYS A 124 14.48 16.38 20.92
N ALA A 125 14.57 15.52 19.91
CA ALA A 125 14.20 15.89 18.54
C ALA A 125 12.71 16.26 18.40
N LEU A 126 11.88 15.77 19.32
CA LEU A 126 10.45 16.06 19.43
C LEU A 126 10.14 17.18 20.44
N ASN A 127 11.13 18.00 20.81
CA ASN A 127 11.00 19.08 21.79
C ASN A 127 10.53 18.61 23.17
N ASP A 128 11.06 17.47 23.63
CA ASP A 128 10.75 16.85 24.93
C ASP A 128 9.25 16.53 25.10
N ALA A 129 8.53 16.31 24.00
CA ALA A 129 7.15 15.85 24.02
C ALA A 129 7.05 14.48 24.72
N PRO A 130 6.00 14.26 25.54
CA PRO A 130 5.77 12.97 26.18
C PRO A 130 5.45 11.89 25.13
N LEU A 131 6.02 10.70 25.33
CA LEU A 131 5.94 9.58 24.40
C LEU A 131 5.35 8.36 25.10
N ILE A 132 4.39 7.71 24.44
CA ILE A 132 3.89 6.39 24.86
C ILE A 132 4.90 5.32 24.45
N ASP A 133 5.37 5.37 23.20
CA ASP A 133 6.28 4.36 22.66
C ASP A 133 7.07 4.89 21.45
N VAL A 134 8.23 4.30 21.21
CA VAL A 134 9.02 4.52 20.00
C VAL A 134 9.62 3.20 19.55
N LYS A 135 9.45 2.87 18.26
CA LYS A 135 9.91 1.61 17.65
C LYS A 135 10.69 1.87 16.37
N ARG A 136 11.57 0.94 16.00
CA ARG A 136 12.31 0.95 14.73
C ARG A 136 12.06 -0.33 13.94
N THR A 137 11.92 -0.27 12.61
CA THR A 137 11.94 -1.47 11.77
C THR A 137 13.34 -2.11 11.76
N THR A 138 13.40 -3.44 11.73
CA THR A 138 14.69 -4.15 11.67
C THR A 138 15.35 -4.12 10.30
N THR A 139 14.57 -3.86 9.23
CA THR A 139 15.03 -4.00 7.85
C THR A 139 15.52 -2.68 7.27
N ASP A 140 14.69 -1.63 7.30
CA ASP A 140 14.98 -0.35 6.65
C ASP A 140 15.26 0.79 7.67
N GLY A 141 15.12 0.51 8.97
CA GLY A 141 15.47 1.43 10.05
C GLY A 141 14.46 2.56 10.28
N ASP A 142 13.27 2.47 9.69
CA ASP A 142 12.18 3.43 9.85
C ASP A 142 11.76 3.55 11.31
N ILE A 143 11.42 4.77 11.73
CA ILE A 143 11.08 5.08 13.12
C ILE A 143 9.59 5.36 13.23
N PHE A 144 8.93 4.69 14.17
CA PHE A 144 7.55 4.95 14.54
C PHE A 144 7.53 5.59 15.93
N VAL A 145 6.84 6.72 16.04
CA VAL A 145 6.68 7.48 17.28
C VAL A 145 5.20 7.47 17.65
N ILE A 146 4.89 7.03 18.86
CA ILE A 146 3.53 7.09 19.43
C ILE A 146 3.55 8.17 20.51
N PRO A 147 3.13 9.40 20.18
CA PRO A 147 3.05 10.48 21.16
C PRO A 147 1.92 10.21 22.16
N GLN A 148 2.02 10.84 23.34
CA GLN A 148 0.94 10.84 24.33
C GLN A 148 -0.17 11.83 23.96
#